data_AF-A0A829FD13-F1
#
_entry.id   AF-A0A829FD13-F1
#
_cell.length_a   1.000
_cell.length_b   1.000
_cell.length_c   1.000
_cell.angle_alpha   90.00
_cell.angle_beta   90.00
_cell.angle_gamma   90.00
#
_symmetry.space_group_name_H-M   'P 1'
#
loop_
_entity.id
_entity.type
_entity.pdbx_description
1 polymer ?
#
loop_
_entity_poly.entity_id
_entity_poly.type
_entity_poly.pdbx_seq_one_letter_code
_entity_poly.pdbx_strand_id
1 'polypeptide(L)' 'MKIDKILNNNVVISKNGFGEEVVCMGRGLAFQKKIGDEISPEAVQKEFVLRDSFAKNQFQQLMADIPAEEM' A
#
# COMPACT_ATOMS: atom_id res chain seq x y z
N MET A 1 5.28 -3.13 10.60
CA MET A 1 5.59 -2.70 9.21
C MET A 1 6.98 -2.06 9.20
N LYS A 2 7.79 -2.27 8.15
CA LYS A 2 9.15 -1.73 8.05
C LYS A 2 9.26 -0.70 6.93
N ILE A 3 10.04 0.35 7.15
CA ILE A 3 10.25 1.40 6.15
C ILE A 3 11.12 0.85 5.02
N ASP A 4 10.56 0.76 3.81
CA ASP A 4 11.31 0.45 2.60
C ASP A 4 11.85 1.73 1.95
N LYS A 5 11.10 2.84 2.02
CA LYS A 5 11.53 4.15 1.50
C LYS A 5 10.94 5.29 2.32
N ILE A 6 11.71 6.35 2.53
CA ILE A 6 11.22 7.60 3.14
C ILE A 6 10.97 8.62 2.03
N LEU A 7 9.74 9.14 1.93
CA LEU A 7 9.39 10.19 0.97
C LEU A 7 9.51 11.58 1.59
N ASN A 8 9.08 11.72 2.85
CA ASN A 8 9.29 12.89 3.71
C ASN A 8 9.05 12.51 5.18
N ASN A 9 9.14 13.48 6.10
CA ASN A 9 8.93 13.25 7.54
C ASN A 9 7.59 12.61 7.92
N ASN A 10 6.57 12.70 7.07
CA ASN A 10 5.21 12.22 7.33
C ASN A 10 4.79 11.05 6.44
N VAL A 11 5.59 10.70 5.42
CA VAL A 11 5.19 9.75 4.38
C VAL A 11 6.32 8.77 4.10
N VAL A 12 6.00 7.48 4.18
CA VAL A 12 6.93 6.38 3.91
C VAL A 12 6.28 5.34 3.00
N ILE A 13 7.11 4.56 2.32
CA ILE A 13 6.70 3.34 1.63
C ILE A 13 7.13 2.15 2.51
N SER A 14 6.24 1.17 2.64
CA SER A 14 6.45 -0.08 3.37
C SER A 14 5.83 -1.22 2.55
N LYS A 15 6.00 -2.46 3.02
CA LYS A 15 5.16 -3.60 2.62
C LYS A 15 4.19 -3.97 3.73
N ASN A 16 2.96 -4.32 3.35
CA ASN A 16 1.97 -4.84 4.27
C ASN A 16 2.16 -6.35 4.53
N GLY A 17 1.31 -6.97 5.35
CA GLY A 17 1.38 -8.40 5.66
C GLY A 17 1.15 -9.33 4.45
N PHE A 18 0.61 -8.81 3.35
CA PHE A 18 0.39 -9.55 2.10
C PHE A 18 1.56 -9.39 1.12
N GLY A 19 2.59 -8.63 1.49
CA GLY A 19 3.74 -8.32 0.63
C GLY A 19 3.45 -7.25 -0.44
N GLU A 20 2.28 -6.61 -0.41
CA GLU A 20 1.95 -5.50 -1.30
C GLU A 20 2.70 -4.24 -0.85
N GLU A 21 3.17 -3.44 -1.81
CA GLU A 21 3.75 -2.13 -1.53
C GLU A 21 2.65 -1.16 -1.09
N VAL A 22 2.89 -0.45 0.02
CA VAL A 22 1.93 0.49 0.61
C VAL A 22 2.59 1.82 0.91
N VAL A 23 1.84 2.91 0.73
CA VAL A 23 2.21 4.26 1.16
C VAL A 23 1.53 4.54 2.49
N CYS A 24 2.32 4.71 3.54
CA CYS A 24 1.84 5.06 4.88
C CYS A 24 2.04 6.56 5.12
N MET A 25 0.99 7.22 5.60
CA MET A 25 1.01 8.64 5.96
C MET A 25 0.63 8.82 7.43
N GLY A 26 1.38 9.66 8.14
CA GLY A 26 1.13 10.01 9.53
C GLY A 26 2.01 11.17 9.98
N ARG A 27 1.55 11.97 10.94
CA ARG A 27 2.33 13.10 11.47
C ARG A 27 3.62 12.61 12.12
N GLY A 28 4.76 13.04 11.57
CA GLY A 28 6.09 12.67 12.07
C GLY A 28 6.44 11.19 11.91
N LEU A 29 5.74 10.45 11.04
CA LEU A 29 5.89 9.01 10.87
C LEU A 29 7.33 8.57 10.59
N ALA A 30 8.07 9.39 9.83
CA ALA A 30 9.47 9.16 9.48
C ALA A 30 10.45 10.06 10.24
N PHE A 31 9.98 10.84 11.21
CA PHE A 31 10.83 11.77 11.95
C PHE A 31 11.88 10.98 12.76
N GLN A 32 13.15 11.23 12.47
CA GLN A 32 14.29 10.49 13.05
C GLN A 32 14.29 8.98 12.77
N LYS A 33 13.59 8.53 11.74
CA LYS A 33 13.60 7.14 11.27
C LYS A 33 14.53 6.98 10.06
N LYS A 34 14.95 5.74 9.80
CA LYS A 34 15.71 5.35 8.61
C LYS A 34 15.07 4.15 7.92
N ILE A 35 15.49 3.89 6.68
CA ILE A 35 15.11 2.68 5.94
C ILE A 35 15.47 1.45 6.79
N GLY A 36 14.53 0.50 6.87
CA GLY A 36 14.61 -0.70 7.69
C GLY A 36 14.03 -0.56 9.11
N ASP A 37 13.82 0.66 9.61
CA ASP A 37 13.18 0.85 10.92
C ASP A 37 11.71 0.42 10.90
N GLU A 38 11.22 -0.01 12.05
CA GLU A 38 9.81 -0.33 12.23
C GLU A 38 8.95 0.93 12.45
N ILE A 39 7.75 0.87 11.88
CA ILE A 39 6.69 1.85 11.98
C ILE A 39 5.60 1.27 12.88
N SER A 40 5.17 2.03 13.90
CA SER A 40 3.98 1.65 14.68
C SER A 40 2.72 1.81 13.81
N PRO A 41 1.84 0.80 13.72
CA PRO A 41 0.56 0.91 13.02
C PRO A 41 -0.29 2.08 13.54
N GLU A 42 -0.16 2.41 14.82
CA GLU A 42 -0.90 3.47 15.51
C GLU A 42 -0.53 4.88 15.01
N ALA A 43 0.70 5.03 14.51
CA ALA A 43 1.18 6.28 13.94
C ALA A 43 0.71 6.49 12.49
N VAL A 44 0.23 5.43 11.83
CA VAL A 44 -0.29 5.48 10.47
C VAL A 44 -1.73 5.99 10.51
N GLN A 45 -1.95 7.16 9.92
CA GLN A 45 -3.27 7.79 9.81
C GLN A 45 -3.99 7.38 8.51
N LYS A 46 -3.21 7.16 7.44
CA LYS A 46 -3.72 6.65 6.16
C LYS A 46 -2.71 5.68 5.57
N GLU A 47 -3.23 4.59 5.02
CA GLU A 47 -2.48 3.62 4.24
C GLU A 47 -3.12 3.52 2.85
N PHE A 48 -2.28 3.55 1.80
CA PHE A 48 -2.70 3.33 0.42
C PHE A 48 -1.94 2.15 -0.15
N VAL A 49 -2.65 1.15 -0.67
CA VAL A 49 -2.01 0.04 -1.37
C VAL A 49 -1.68 0.46 -2.80
N LEU A 50 -0.41 0.37 -3.17
CA LEU A 50 0.05 0.57 -4.54
C LEU A 50 -0.25 -0.70 -5.33
N ARG A 51 -1.41 -0.73 -5.96
CA ARG A 51 -1.78 -1.76 -6.93
C ARG A 51 -1.50 -1.26 -8.33
N ASP A 52 -0.89 -2.10 -9.13
CA ASP A 52 -0.75 -1.84 -10.55
C ASP A 52 -2.14 -1.80 -11.21
N SER A 53 -2.47 -0.67 -11.83
CA SER A 53 -3.75 -0.46 -12.51
C SER A 53 -3.98 -1.45 -13.66
N PHE A 54 -2.91 -1.98 -14.26
CA PHE A 54 -2.99 -2.98 -15.32
C PHE A 54 -3.56 -4.30 -14.80
N ALA A 55 -3.10 -4.78 -13.64
CA ALA A 55 -3.64 -6.00 -13.03
C ALA A 55 -5.11 -5.84 -12.66
N LYS A 56 -5.52 -4.66 -12.17
CA LYS A 56 -6.92 -4.35 -11.91
C LYS A 56 -7.75 -4.35 -13.20
N ASN A 57 -7.26 -3.70 -14.27
CA ASN A 57 -7.97 -3.67 -15.55
C ASN A 57 -8.07 -5.06 -16.19
N GLN A 58 -7.00 -5.86 -16.15
CA GLN A 58 -7.00 -7.21 -16.70
C GLN A 58 -7.98 -8.12 -15.94
N PHE A 59 -8.04 -8.01 -14.60
CA PHE A 59 -9.04 -8.72 -13.80
C PHE A 59 -10.47 -8.27 -14.12
N GLN A 60 -10.71 -6.95 -14.26
CA GLN A 60 -12.02 -6.44 -14.67
C GLN A 60 -12.42 -6.93 -16.07
N GLN A 61 -11.46 -7.02 -16.99
CA GLN A 61 -11.69 -7.53 -18.33
C GLN A 61 -12.00 -9.03 -18.33
N LEU A 62 -11.26 -9.82 -17.56
CA LEU A 62 -11.56 -11.26 -17.35
C LEU A 62 -12.93 -11.47 -16.70
N MET A 63 -13.33 -10.62 -15.75
CA MET A 63 -14.66 -10.68 -15.12
C MET A 63 -15.78 -10.27 -16.08
N ALA A 64 -15.51 -9.33 -16.99
CA ALA A 64 -16.47 -8.93 -18.03
C ALA A 64 -16.66 -10.01 -19.12
N ASP A 65 -15.68 -10.89 -19.29
CA ASP A 65 -15.74 -12.05 -20.19
C ASP A 65 -16.45 -13.27 -19.57
N ILE A 66 -16.80 -13.23 -18.28
CA ILE A 66 -17.70 -14.22 -17.70
C ILE A 66 -19.11 -13.83 -18.13
N PRO A 67 -19.77 -14.56 -19.06
CA PRO A 67 -21.16 -14.31 -19.35
C PRO A 67 -21.91 -14.43 -18.03
N ALA A 68 -22.77 -13.46 -17.75
CA ALA A 68 -23.72 -13.56 -16.64
C ALA A 68 -24.69 -14.70 -16.99
N GLU A 69 -24.23 -15.94 -16.83
CA GLU A 69 -25.04 -17.13 -17.04
C GLU A 69 -25.90 -17.28 -15.78
N GLU A 70 -27.06 -16.62 -15.89
CA GLU A 70 -28.36 -16.85 -15.29
C GLU A 70 -28.42 -17.07 -13.77
N MET A 71 -28.75 -16.00 -13.05
CA MET A 71 -29.65 -16.10 -11.90
C MET A 71 -31.09 -16.12 -12.37
#